data_AF-A0A7N0VME1-F1
#
_entry.id   AF-A0A7N0VME1-F1
#
_cell.length_a   1.000
_cell.length_b   1.000
_cell.length_c   1.000
_cell.angle_alpha   90.00
_cell.angle_beta   90.00
_cell.angle_gamma   90.00
#
_symmetry.space_group_name_H-M   'P 1'
#
loop_
_entity.id
_entity.type
_entity.pdbx_description
1 polymer ?
#
loop_
_entity_poly.entity_id
_entity_poly.type
_entity_poly.pdbx_seq_one_letter_code
_entity_poly.pdbx_strand_id
1 'polypeptide(L)'
;MKFKPIHKFVAEGESGQSLRKHLIENMGSSYTLLTCAICVAFLSCARSASSASSPIPTTIRQVTDVANGGVIKAEPQFLAFMKKYDKQYSTREEYVRRLGIFAKNMIWAAEHQLLDPTAVHGVTQFSDLEVEEFERMYTGMMRVEGLSGNNNGVGVAEAEDLPEDFDWREKGAVTEVKKQGTCGSCWAFSTTEVVEGANFIATGKLLSLSEQQLVDCDNKVSAFGRSPQPEACVAGV
;
A
#
# COMPACT_ATOMS: atom_id res chain seq x y z
N MET A 1 -3.11 37.42 4.47
CA MET A 1 -2.59 37.05 5.81
C MET A 1 -1.13 36.60 5.70
N LYS A 2 -0.31 36.68 6.75
CA LYS A 2 1.11 36.26 6.71
C LYS A 2 1.24 34.74 6.90
N PHE A 3 1.67 34.01 5.86
CA PHE A 3 2.08 32.62 6.01
C PHE A 3 3.50 32.53 6.58
N LYS A 4 3.69 31.65 7.58
CA LYS A 4 5.03 31.19 8.02
C LYS A 4 5.39 29.91 7.24
N PRO A 5 6.65 29.73 6.81
CA PRO A 5 7.08 28.52 6.13
C PRO A 5 7.18 27.34 7.12
N ILE A 6 6.70 26.16 6.69
CA ILE A 6 6.88 24.91 7.42
C ILE A 6 8.31 24.42 7.17
N HIS A 7 9.13 24.41 8.21
CA HIS A 7 10.48 23.83 8.13
C HIS A 7 10.43 22.30 8.22
N LYS A 8 11.35 21.67 7.49
CA LYS A 8 11.72 20.24 7.59
C LYS A 8 11.69 19.74 9.04
N PHE A 9 10.95 18.67 9.29
CA PHE A 9 11.24 17.79 10.42
C PHE A 9 12.34 16.80 10.02
N VAL A 10 13.48 16.93 10.69
CA VAL A 10 14.51 15.89 10.75
C VAL A 10 14.06 14.88 11.81
N ALA A 11 14.15 13.59 11.49
CA ALA A 11 13.91 12.54 12.47
C ALA A 11 15.21 12.29 13.27
N GLU A 12 15.32 12.91 14.44
CA GLU A 12 16.20 12.43 15.50
C GLU A 12 15.44 11.37 16.32
N GLY A 13 16.06 10.22 16.55
CA GLY A 13 15.46 9.14 17.32
C GLY A 13 16.14 9.00 18.68
N GLU A 14 15.37 8.77 19.74
CA GLU A 14 15.93 8.30 21.02
C GLU A 14 14.93 7.57 21.94
N SER A 15 15.42 6.54 22.64
CA SER A 15 14.92 6.05 23.94
C SER A 15 13.60 5.26 24.05
N GLY A 16 13.38 4.25 23.20
CA GLY A 16 12.36 3.20 23.42
C GLY A 16 12.62 2.23 24.59
N GLN A 17 13.04 2.72 25.77
CA GLN A 17 13.54 1.87 26.89
C GLN A 17 12.91 2.15 28.27
N SER A 18 11.87 3.00 28.36
CA SER A 18 11.24 3.37 29.63
C SER A 18 10.00 2.53 30.03
N LEU A 19 9.34 1.84 29.08
CA LEU A 19 8.03 1.19 29.29
C LEU A 19 8.06 -0.32 29.65
N ARG A 20 9.23 -0.89 29.97
CA ARG A 20 9.37 -2.29 30.43
C ARG A 20 9.65 -2.48 31.93
N LYS A 21 9.62 -1.42 32.74
CA LYS A 21 9.91 -1.45 34.19
C LYS A 21 8.69 -1.23 35.11
N HIS A 22 7.47 -1.53 34.65
CA HIS A 22 6.25 -1.28 35.44
C HIS A 22 5.23 -2.44 35.49
N LEU A 23 5.65 -3.66 35.14
CA LEU A 23 4.80 -4.86 35.20
C LEU A 23 5.48 -6.09 35.84
N ILE A 24 6.60 -5.90 36.57
CA ILE A 24 7.28 -6.97 37.33
C ILE A 24 7.70 -6.46 38.71
N GLU A 25 6.74 -5.90 39.46
CA GLU A 25 6.89 -5.50 40.86
C GLU A 25 5.48 -5.27 41.45
N ASN A 26 4.75 -6.35 41.82
CA ASN A 26 3.61 -6.36 42.76
C ASN A 26 2.84 -7.71 42.86
N MET A 27 3.54 -8.84 43.04
CA MET A 27 2.90 -10.08 43.53
C MET A 27 3.81 -10.82 44.51
N GLY A 28 3.73 -10.46 45.80
CA GLY A 28 4.47 -11.19 46.84
C GLY A 28 4.66 -10.47 48.18
N SER A 29 3.57 -10.14 48.90
CA SER A 29 3.62 -10.02 50.37
C SER A 29 2.23 -9.99 51.03
N SER A 30 1.70 -11.17 51.37
CA SER A 30 0.74 -11.39 52.47
C SER A 30 0.60 -12.89 52.72
N TYR A 31 0.08 -13.25 53.91
CA TYR A 31 -0.04 -14.62 54.43
C TYR A 31 1.29 -15.26 54.87
N THR A 32 1.93 -14.63 55.85
CA THR A 32 2.77 -15.35 56.82
C THR A 32 1.90 -15.98 57.92
N LEU A 33 2.47 -16.99 58.59
CA LEU A 33 2.03 -17.61 59.86
C LEU A 33 0.90 -18.66 59.82
N LEU A 34 1.28 -19.92 59.53
CA LEU A 34 1.04 -21.04 60.45
C LEU A 34 2.05 -22.20 60.22
N THR A 35 2.88 -22.48 61.24
CA THR A 35 3.39 -23.80 61.72
C THR A 35 3.65 -24.99 60.75
N CYS A 36 4.65 -25.86 60.91
CA CYS A 36 5.85 -25.96 61.77
C CYS A 36 6.65 -27.24 61.39
N ALA A 37 7.99 -27.21 61.38
CA ALA A 37 8.92 -28.36 61.35
C ALA A 37 8.86 -29.30 60.10
N ILE A 38 9.87 -30.13 59.74
CA ILE A 38 11.11 -30.61 60.37
C ILE A 38 12.29 -30.56 59.35
N CYS A 39 13.53 -30.45 59.84
CA CYS A 39 14.79 -30.41 59.09
C CYS A 39 15.26 -31.76 58.45
N VAL A 40 16.46 -31.70 57.85
CA VAL A 40 17.46 -32.76 57.57
C VAL A 40 17.48 -33.33 56.12
N ALA A 41 18.61 -33.48 55.41
CA ALA A 41 19.95 -32.82 55.44
C ALA A 41 20.83 -33.25 54.22
N PHE A 42 22.02 -32.62 54.13
CA PHE A 42 23.27 -33.07 53.45
C PHE A 42 23.39 -33.15 51.91
N LEU A 43 24.33 -32.35 51.40
CA LEU A 43 25.07 -32.57 50.15
C LEU A 43 25.94 -33.85 50.25
N SER A 44 26.17 -34.57 49.15
CA SER A 44 27.54 -34.81 48.62
C SER A 44 27.61 -35.68 47.35
N CYS A 45 28.63 -35.36 46.54
CA CYS A 45 29.32 -36.19 45.54
C CYS A 45 28.64 -36.56 44.20
N ALA A 46 29.51 -36.72 43.20
CA ALA A 46 29.21 -36.91 41.78
C ALA A 46 29.90 -38.18 41.23
N ARG A 47 29.63 -38.50 39.95
CA ARG A 47 30.14 -39.62 39.11
C ARG A 47 29.49 -40.99 39.42
N SER A 48 29.26 -41.87 38.45
CA SER A 48 29.73 -41.96 37.05
C SER A 48 28.60 -42.27 36.04
N ALA A 49 28.91 -42.11 34.75
CA ALA A 49 27.99 -42.35 33.63
C ALA A 49 27.64 -43.82 33.38
N SER A 50 26.48 -44.06 32.79
CA SER A 50 26.18 -45.23 31.96
C SER A 50 25.44 -44.79 30.70
N SER A 51 25.77 -45.44 29.58
CA SER A 51 25.33 -45.07 28.23
C SER A 51 23.96 -45.64 27.88
N ALA A 52 23.02 -44.80 27.44
CA ALA A 52 21.79 -45.23 26.79
C ALA A 52 21.54 -44.36 25.55
N SER A 53 21.87 -44.91 24.37
CA SER A 53 21.56 -44.31 23.07
C SER A 53 20.05 -44.44 22.79
N SER A 54 19.27 -43.43 23.17
CA SER A 54 17.86 -43.34 22.78
C SER A 54 17.75 -42.78 21.35
N PRO A 55 16.95 -43.40 20.47
CA PRO A 55 16.87 -43.00 19.07
C PRO A 55 16.24 -41.61 18.92
N ILE A 56 16.80 -40.81 18.00
CA ILE A 56 16.24 -39.52 17.58
C ILE A 56 14.84 -39.76 17.01
N PRO A 57 13.77 -39.14 17.54
CA PRO A 57 12.48 -39.16 16.88
C PRO A 57 12.59 -38.41 15.56
N THR A 58 12.49 -39.13 14.44
CA THR A 58 12.43 -38.57 13.08
C THR A 58 11.07 -37.92 12.81
N THR A 59 10.66 -36.99 13.67
CA THR A 59 9.62 -36.03 13.33
C THR A 59 10.19 -35.12 12.25
N ILE A 60 9.75 -35.33 11.01
CA ILE A 60 10.01 -34.41 9.90
C ILE A 60 9.39 -33.07 10.30
N ARG A 61 10.25 -32.14 10.75
CA ARG A 61 9.84 -30.79 11.10
C ARG A 61 9.53 -30.07 9.79
N GLN A 62 8.24 -29.97 9.44
CA GLN A 62 7.79 -29.13 8.33
C GLN A 62 8.29 -27.70 8.60
N VAL A 63 9.06 -27.14 7.68
CA VAL A 63 9.76 -25.85 7.88
C VAL A 63 8.81 -24.65 7.63
N THR A 64 7.50 -24.89 7.64
CA THR A 64 6.47 -23.93 7.24
C THR A 64 5.93 -23.08 8.39
N ASP A 65 5.98 -23.56 9.63
CA ASP A 65 4.94 -23.21 10.62
C ASP A 65 5.12 -21.83 11.30
N VAL A 66 6.09 -21.02 10.87
CA VAL A 66 6.32 -19.65 11.38
C VAL A 66 6.00 -18.57 10.34
N ALA A 67 6.07 -18.87 9.04
CA ALA A 67 5.69 -17.93 7.96
C ALA A 67 4.39 -18.32 7.25
N ASN A 68 4.04 -19.61 7.20
CA ASN A 68 2.96 -20.12 6.37
C ASN A 68 1.57 -19.97 7.01
N GLY A 69 1.48 -19.76 8.34
CA GLY A 69 0.20 -19.66 9.06
C GLY A 69 -0.67 -18.45 8.66
N GLY A 70 -0.06 -17.37 8.15
CA GLY A 70 -0.78 -16.25 7.54
C GLY A 70 -1.21 -16.54 6.10
N VAL A 71 -0.31 -17.12 5.30
CA VAL A 71 -0.52 -17.46 3.88
C VAL A 71 -1.68 -18.46 3.70
N ILE A 72 -1.72 -19.51 4.52
CA ILE A 72 -2.79 -20.53 4.52
C ILE A 72 -4.17 -19.92 4.86
N LYS A 73 -4.23 -18.82 5.62
CA LYS A 73 -5.48 -18.08 5.89
C LYS A 73 -5.84 -17.09 4.77
N ALA A 74 -4.86 -16.61 4.01
CA ALA A 74 -5.08 -15.68 2.90
C ALA A 74 -5.60 -16.37 1.64
N GLU A 75 -5.29 -17.66 1.42
CA GLU A 75 -5.65 -18.39 0.19
C GLU A 75 -7.16 -18.35 -0.17
N PRO A 76 -8.12 -18.55 0.76
CA PRO A 76 -9.55 -18.41 0.44
C PRO A 76 -9.94 -16.99 0.02
N GLN A 77 -9.32 -15.95 0.60
CA GLN A 77 -9.55 -14.56 0.20
C GLN A 77 -8.90 -14.26 -1.15
N PHE A 78 -7.73 -14.85 -1.42
CA PHE A 78 -7.03 -14.72 -2.70
C PHE A 78 -7.81 -15.36 -3.84
N LEU A 79 -8.40 -16.54 -3.64
CA LEU A 79 -9.29 -17.17 -4.64
C LEU A 79 -10.54 -16.32 -4.92
N ALA A 80 -11.11 -15.68 -3.90
CA ALA A 80 -12.22 -14.73 -4.07
C ALA A 80 -11.78 -13.45 -4.82
N PHE A 81 -10.59 -12.93 -4.52
CA PHE A 81 -9.96 -11.82 -5.24
C PHE A 81 -9.73 -12.18 -6.72
N MET A 82 -9.18 -13.36 -7.02
CA MET A 82 -8.94 -13.82 -8.39
C MET A 82 -10.24 -13.87 -9.18
N LYS A 83 -11.31 -14.42 -8.60
CA LYS A 83 -12.64 -14.43 -9.22
C LYS A 83 -13.23 -13.03 -9.41
N LYS A 84 -13.01 -12.10 -8.47
CA LYS A 84 -13.55 -10.74 -8.52
C LYS A 84 -12.89 -9.87 -9.61
N TYR A 85 -11.61 -10.10 -9.90
CA TYR A 85 -10.81 -9.29 -10.83
C TYR A 85 -10.29 -10.08 -12.04
N ASP A 86 -10.90 -11.24 -12.33
CA ASP A 86 -10.53 -12.18 -13.41
C ASP A 86 -9.02 -12.45 -13.53
N LYS A 87 -8.37 -12.66 -12.38
CA LYS A 87 -6.93 -12.93 -12.33
C LYS A 87 -6.66 -14.41 -12.60
N GLN A 88 -5.73 -14.66 -13.52
CA GLN A 88 -5.30 -16.01 -13.89
C GLN A 88 -3.76 -16.04 -13.88
N TYR A 89 -3.18 -17.10 -13.31
CA TYR A 89 -1.74 -17.29 -13.23
C TYR A 89 -1.38 -18.63 -13.86
N SER A 90 -0.49 -18.62 -14.85
CA SER A 90 -0.21 -19.78 -15.72
C SER A 90 0.67 -20.85 -15.09
N THR A 91 1.41 -20.51 -14.03
CA THR A 91 2.30 -21.43 -13.31
C THR A 91 1.98 -21.45 -11.83
N ARG A 92 2.32 -22.58 -11.17
CA ARG A 92 2.16 -22.72 -9.71
C ARG A 92 3.08 -21.74 -8.97
N GLU A 93 4.25 -21.49 -9.53
CA GLU A 93 5.27 -20.61 -9.01
C GLU A 93 4.76 -19.16 -8.96
N GLU A 94 4.13 -18.68 -10.03
CA GLU A 94 3.51 -17.33 -10.06
C GLU A 94 2.28 -17.27 -9.15
N TYR A 95 1.43 -18.31 -9.10
CA TYR A 95 0.31 -18.37 -8.15
C TYR A 95 0.78 -18.21 -6.70
N VAL A 96 1.81 -18.97 -6.29
CA VAL A 96 2.37 -18.92 -4.94
C VAL A 96 3.01 -17.56 -4.65
N ARG A 97 3.73 -16.97 -5.62
CA ARG A 97 4.30 -15.62 -5.48
C ARG A 97 3.20 -14.57 -5.26
N ARG A 98 2.17 -14.59 -6.11
CA ARG A 98 1.04 -13.64 -6.07
C ARG A 98 0.19 -13.79 -4.81
N LEU A 99 -0.03 -15.01 -4.33
CA LEU A 99 -0.64 -15.29 -3.02
C LEU A 99 0.19 -14.70 -1.87
N GLY A 100 1.52 -14.84 -1.91
CA GLY A 100 2.42 -14.25 -0.90
C GLY A 100 2.37 -12.73 -0.88
N ILE A 101 2.40 -12.09 -2.06
CA ILE A 101 2.25 -10.64 -2.21
C ILE A 101 0.88 -10.16 -1.70
N PHE A 102 -0.19 -10.86 -2.08
CA PHE A 102 -1.54 -10.57 -1.61
C PHE A 102 -1.65 -10.65 -0.08
N ALA A 103 -1.12 -11.71 0.54
CA ALA A 103 -1.11 -11.85 1.99
C ALA A 103 -0.36 -10.70 2.70
N LYS A 104 0.81 -10.31 2.16
CA LYS A 104 1.58 -9.14 2.65
C LYS A 104 0.77 -7.84 2.53
N ASN A 105 0.14 -7.61 1.39
CA ASN A 105 -0.65 -6.41 1.13
C ASN A 105 -1.92 -6.34 1.98
N MET A 106 -2.53 -7.47 2.35
CA MET A 106 -3.67 -7.50 3.28
C MET A 106 -3.28 -7.18 4.73
N ILE A 107 -2.07 -7.58 5.16
CA ILE A 107 -1.52 -7.15 6.47
C ILE A 107 -1.30 -5.64 6.45
N TRP A 108 -0.63 -5.12 5.41
CA TRP A 108 -0.37 -3.69 5.24
C TRP A 108 -1.66 -2.85 5.21
N ALA A 109 -2.70 -3.32 4.50
CA ALA A 109 -4.02 -2.68 4.48
C ALA A 109 -4.68 -2.64 5.87
N ALA A 110 -4.61 -3.74 6.64
CA ALA A 110 -5.15 -3.78 7.98
C ALA A 110 -4.39 -2.87 8.97
N GLU A 111 -3.07 -2.75 8.82
CA GLU A 111 -2.26 -1.80 9.60
C GLU A 111 -2.65 -0.34 9.30
N HIS A 112 -2.83 0.01 8.02
CA HIS A 112 -3.19 1.38 7.64
C HIS A 112 -4.61 1.75 8.07
N GLN A 113 -5.54 0.80 8.08
CA GLN A 113 -6.89 1.01 8.61
C GLN A 113 -6.92 1.43 10.10
N LEU A 114 -5.89 1.04 10.88
CA LEU A 114 -5.75 1.43 12.28
C LEU A 114 -5.09 2.81 12.45
N LEU A 115 -4.35 3.28 11.44
CA LEU A 115 -3.68 4.58 11.43
C LEU A 115 -4.59 5.70 10.92
N ASP A 116 -5.42 5.40 9.92
CA ASP A 116 -6.43 6.31 9.38
C ASP A 116 -7.83 5.67 9.45
N PRO A 117 -8.64 5.99 10.48
CA PRO A 117 -10.01 5.51 10.60
C PRO A 117 -11.00 6.26 9.69
N THR A 118 -10.55 7.29 8.94
CA THR A 118 -11.38 8.02 7.97
C THR A 118 -11.31 7.40 6.57
N ALA A 119 -10.22 6.70 6.27
CA ALA A 119 -10.06 5.88 5.07
C ALA A 119 -10.66 4.47 5.24
N VAL A 120 -10.96 3.80 4.12
CA VAL A 120 -11.33 2.38 4.09
C VAL A 120 -10.28 1.62 3.27
N HIS A 121 -9.51 0.76 3.94
CA HIS A 121 -8.48 -0.07 3.30
C HIS A 121 -9.00 -1.49 3.05
N GLY A 122 -8.65 -2.08 1.90
CA GLY A 122 -9.13 -3.42 1.54
C GLY A 122 -8.65 -3.92 0.18
N VAL A 123 -9.29 -4.99 -0.30
CA VAL A 123 -8.93 -5.66 -1.56
C VAL A 123 -9.26 -4.79 -2.78
N THR A 124 -8.24 -4.48 -3.59
CA THR A 124 -8.34 -3.78 -4.87
C THR A 124 -7.80 -4.66 -6.02
N GLN A 125 -7.95 -4.24 -7.27
CA GLN A 125 -7.41 -4.97 -8.44
C GLN A 125 -5.87 -5.07 -8.47
N PHE A 126 -5.19 -4.32 -7.59
CA PHE A 126 -3.73 -4.25 -7.47
C PHE A 126 -3.19 -5.01 -6.25
N SER A 127 -4.06 -5.65 -5.44
CA SER A 127 -3.65 -6.30 -4.20
C SER A 127 -2.63 -7.44 -4.37
N ASP A 128 -2.47 -7.98 -5.58
CA ASP A 128 -1.48 -9.01 -5.92
C ASP A 128 -0.14 -8.47 -6.45
N LEU A 129 0.07 -7.14 -6.46
CA LEU A 129 1.28 -6.49 -6.98
C LEU A 129 2.25 -6.04 -5.87
N GLU A 130 3.54 -6.14 -6.15
CA GLU A 130 4.58 -5.42 -5.39
C GLU A 130 4.53 -3.92 -5.69
N VAL A 131 5.10 -3.08 -4.81
CA VAL A 131 5.08 -1.62 -5.00
C VAL A 131 5.82 -1.24 -6.28
N GLU A 132 6.97 -1.87 -6.51
CA GLU A 132 7.84 -1.68 -7.67
C GLU A 132 7.24 -2.25 -8.97
N GLU A 133 6.34 -3.22 -8.87
CA GLU A 133 5.50 -3.68 -9.99
C GLU A 133 4.40 -2.66 -10.29
N PHE A 134 3.69 -2.19 -9.27
CA PHE A 134 2.62 -1.20 -9.40
C PHE A 134 3.13 0.13 -9.96
N GLU A 135 4.21 0.69 -9.40
CA GLU A 135 4.82 1.93 -9.85
C GLU A 135 5.25 1.85 -11.32
N ARG A 136 5.92 0.76 -11.70
CA ARG A 136 6.41 0.54 -13.07
C ARG A 136 5.30 0.41 -14.11
N MET A 137 4.13 -0.12 -13.73
CA MET A 137 3.02 -0.36 -14.65
C MET A 137 1.99 0.77 -14.68
N TYR A 138 1.63 1.33 -13.52
CA TYR A 138 0.48 2.24 -13.39
C TYR A 138 0.86 3.71 -13.15
N THR A 139 2.13 4.02 -12.91
CA THR A 139 2.64 5.41 -12.89
C THR A 139 3.41 5.73 -14.17
N GLY A 140 3.30 6.98 -14.65
CA GLY A 140 3.96 7.39 -15.91
C GLY A 140 4.39 8.86 -16.00
N MET A 141 4.00 9.71 -15.05
CA MET A 141 4.34 11.14 -15.11
C MET A 141 5.84 11.35 -14.86
N MET A 142 6.57 11.74 -15.90
CA MET A 142 7.96 12.18 -15.80
C MET A 142 7.99 13.69 -15.53
N ARG A 143 8.73 14.11 -14.48
CA ARG A 143 8.95 15.54 -14.22
C ARG A 143 9.88 16.10 -15.30
N VAL A 144 9.34 16.92 -16.19
CA VAL A 144 10.12 17.64 -17.18
C VAL A 144 10.96 18.72 -16.48
N GLU A 145 12.28 18.54 -16.49
CA GLU A 145 13.20 19.60 -16.10
C GLU A 145 13.29 20.65 -17.21
N GLY A 146 13.24 21.93 -16.87
CA GLY A 146 13.36 23.02 -17.84
C GLY A 146 12.04 23.52 -18.45
N LEU A 147 10.88 22.96 -18.08
CA LEU A 147 9.60 23.68 -18.25
C LEU A 147 9.55 24.85 -17.26
N SER A 148 10.24 25.94 -17.61
CA SER A 148 9.97 27.26 -17.05
C SER A 148 8.56 27.64 -17.44
N GLY A 149 7.60 27.39 -16.55
CA GLY A 149 6.24 27.90 -16.69
C GLY A 149 6.31 29.39 -17.02
N ASN A 150 5.69 29.78 -18.13
CA ASN A 150 5.65 31.19 -18.50
C ASN A 150 4.71 31.87 -17.51
N ASN A 151 5.28 32.46 -16.45
CA ASN A 151 4.57 33.11 -15.34
C ASN A 151 3.90 34.43 -15.75
N ASN A 152 3.46 34.53 -17.01
CA ASN A 152 2.41 35.45 -17.45
C ASN A 152 1.13 35.02 -16.74
N GLY A 153 0.99 35.50 -15.50
CA GLY A 153 0.09 34.91 -14.53
C GLY A 153 -1.32 34.78 -15.07
N VAL A 154 -1.88 33.57 -14.95
CA VAL A 154 -3.32 33.44 -14.77
C VAL A 154 -3.64 34.36 -13.60
N GLY A 155 -4.37 35.44 -13.86
CA GLY A 155 -4.76 36.38 -12.82
C GLY A 155 -5.48 35.60 -11.73
N VAL A 156 -4.98 35.65 -10.50
CA VAL A 156 -5.68 35.08 -9.35
C VAL A 156 -6.95 35.90 -9.20
N ALA A 157 -8.05 35.37 -9.73
CA ALA A 157 -9.36 35.95 -9.52
C ALA A 157 -9.66 35.83 -8.02
N GLU A 158 -9.77 36.97 -7.34
CA GLU A 158 -10.30 37.00 -5.98
C GLU A 158 -11.79 36.67 -6.09
N ALA A 159 -12.13 35.41 -5.81
CA ALA A 159 -13.49 34.92 -5.76
C ALA A 159 -14.03 35.11 -4.34
N GLU A 160 -14.98 36.04 -4.19
CA GLU A 160 -15.81 36.16 -2.99
C GLU A 160 -16.95 35.12 -3.04
N ASP A 161 -17.56 34.82 -1.89
CA ASP A 161 -18.73 33.93 -1.76
C ASP A 161 -18.58 32.50 -2.36
N LEU A 162 -17.41 31.89 -2.20
CA LEU A 162 -17.21 30.47 -2.55
C LEU A 162 -18.08 29.55 -1.67
N PRO A 163 -18.66 28.48 -2.24
CA PRO A 163 -19.44 27.50 -1.48
C PRO A 163 -18.56 26.63 -0.57
N GLU A 164 -19.15 26.08 0.50
CA GLU A 164 -18.48 25.18 1.44
C GLU A 164 -18.08 23.84 0.79
N ASP A 165 -18.90 23.35 -0.15
CA ASP A 165 -18.64 22.15 -0.94
C ASP A 165 -18.97 22.41 -2.42
N PHE A 166 -18.22 21.78 -3.33
CA PHE A 166 -18.40 21.94 -4.77
C PHE A 166 -17.91 20.73 -5.56
N ASP A 167 -18.80 20.15 -6.37
CA ASP A 167 -18.50 19.01 -7.23
C ASP A 167 -18.97 19.25 -8.68
N TRP A 168 -18.02 19.20 -9.63
CA TRP A 168 -18.29 19.31 -11.06
C TRP A 168 -19.13 18.14 -11.62
N ARG A 169 -19.10 16.96 -10.97
CA ARG A 169 -19.91 15.79 -11.36
C ARG A 169 -21.40 16.09 -11.21
N GLU A 170 -21.80 16.74 -10.12
CA GLU A 170 -23.19 17.19 -9.92
C GLU A 170 -23.67 18.20 -10.96
N LYS A 171 -22.73 18.94 -11.58
CA LYS A 171 -23.05 19.91 -12.63
C LYS A 171 -23.07 19.29 -14.03
N GLY A 172 -22.76 18.00 -14.16
CA GLY A 172 -22.68 17.28 -15.44
C GLY A 172 -21.42 17.58 -16.25
N ALA A 173 -20.38 18.15 -15.63
CA ALA A 173 -19.16 18.59 -16.31
C ALA A 173 -18.02 17.55 -16.32
N VAL A 174 -18.30 16.29 -15.98
CA VAL A 174 -17.32 15.21 -15.81
C VAL A 174 -17.85 13.94 -16.47
N THR A 175 -17.02 13.25 -17.25
CA THR A 175 -17.36 11.97 -17.89
C THR A 175 -17.28 10.79 -16.90
N GLU A 176 -17.60 9.58 -17.36
CA GLU A 176 -17.35 8.36 -16.59
C GLU A 176 -15.85 8.14 -16.33
N VAL A 177 -15.52 7.40 -15.27
CA VAL A 177 -14.12 7.09 -14.90
C VAL A 177 -13.52 6.09 -15.89
N LYS A 178 -12.46 6.52 -16.59
CA LYS A 178 -11.77 5.74 -17.63
C LYS A 178 -10.59 4.93 -17.05
N LYS A 179 -9.94 4.10 -17.87
CA LYS A 179 -8.80 3.24 -17.47
C LYS A 179 -7.59 3.42 -18.39
N GLN A 180 -6.50 3.98 -17.85
CA GLN A 180 -5.21 4.15 -18.57
C GLN A 180 -4.45 2.84 -18.88
N GLY A 181 -4.86 1.70 -18.30
CA GLY A 181 -4.10 0.46 -18.36
C GLY A 181 -2.66 0.60 -17.82
N THR A 182 -1.72 -0.16 -18.40
CA THR A 182 -0.30 -0.17 -18.04
C THR A 182 0.56 0.74 -18.93
N CYS A 183 -0.06 1.67 -19.65
CA CYS A 183 0.61 2.52 -20.64
C CYS A 183 1.47 3.65 -20.03
N GLY A 184 1.12 4.12 -18.82
CA GLY A 184 1.67 5.36 -18.26
C GLY A 184 1.09 6.65 -18.86
N SER A 185 -0.04 6.55 -19.58
CA SER A 185 -0.73 7.65 -20.27
C SER A 185 -1.51 8.62 -19.36
N CYS A 186 -1.32 8.59 -18.03
CA CYS A 186 -2.07 9.42 -17.08
C CYS A 186 -2.13 10.92 -17.45
N TRP A 187 -1.05 11.46 -18.03
CA TRP A 187 -0.98 12.83 -18.52
C TRP A 187 -2.00 13.16 -19.63
N ALA A 188 -2.30 12.18 -20.50
CA ALA A 188 -3.27 12.32 -21.58
C ALA A 188 -4.70 12.29 -21.02
N PHE A 189 -4.98 11.37 -20.08
CA PHE A 189 -6.27 11.31 -19.37
C PHE A 189 -6.55 12.62 -18.62
N SER A 190 -5.63 13.07 -17.76
CA SER A 190 -5.80 14.32 -17.00
C SER A 190 -5.94 15.56 -17.88
N THR A 191 -5.28 15.60 -19.04
CA THR A 191 -5.42 16.70 -20.00
C THR A 191 -6.80 16.65 -20.68
N THR A 192 -7.24 15.45 -21.08
CA THR A 192 -8.51 15.24 -21.77
C THR A 192 -9.68 15.59 -20.86
N GLU A 193 -9.72 15.08 -19.63
CA GLU A 193 -10.78 15.36 -18.64
C GLU A 193 -10.97 16.86 -18.37
N VAL A 194 -9.89 17.63 -18.28
CA VAL A 194 -9.95 19.10 -18.11
C VAL A 194 -10.53 19.80 -19.34
N VAL A 195 -10.18 19.33 -20.55
CA VAL A 195 -10.73 19.89 -21.80
C VAL A 195 -12.20 19.51 -21.99
N GLU A 196 -12.62 18.30 -21.59
CA GLU A 196 -14.02 17.86 -21.58
C GLU A 196 -14.88 18.77 -20.68
N GLY A 197 -14.44 19.00 -19.44
CA GLY A 197 -15.11 19.88 -18.49
C GLY A 197 -15.16 21.35 -18.95
N ALA A 198 -14.04 21.86 -19.49
CA ALA A 198 -14.00 23.22 -20.05
C ALA A 198 -14.95 23.37 -21.26
N ASN A 199 -15.02 22.36 -22.14
CA ASN A 199 -15.97 22.33 -23.25
C ASN A 199 -17.43 22.29 -22.76
N PHE A 200 -17.73 21.52 -21.72
CA PHE A 200 -19.06 21.50 -21.11
C PHE A 200 -19.45 22.89 -20.57
N ILE A 201 -18.56 23.55 -19.82
CA ILE A 201 -18.80 24.90 -19.28
C ILE A 201 -19.03 25.92 -20.41
N ALA A 202 -18.26 25.85 -21.50
CA ALA A 202 -18.35 26.79 -22.61
C ALA A 202 -19.54 26.55 -23.57
N THR A 203 -20.02 25.31 -23.69
CA THR A 203 -20.96 24.92 -24.76
C THR A 203 -22.24 24.20 -24.28
N GLY A 204 -22.30 23.81 -23.01
CA GLY A 204 -23.35 22.95 -22.46
C GLY A 204 -23.31 21.50 -22.94
N LYS A 205 -22.24 21.06 -23.61
CA LYS A 205 -22.11 19.71 -24.19
C LYS A 205 -20.96 18.95 -23.54
N LEU A 206 -21.29 17.84 -22.88
CA LEU A 206 -20.28 16.90 -22.39
C LEU A 206 -19.95 15.95 -23.54
N LEU A 207 -18.66 15.84 -23.86
CA LEU A 207 -18.14 14.94 -24.89
C LEU A 207 -17.13 14.02 -24.22
N SER A 208 -17.10 12.74 -24.59
CA SER A 208 -15.94 11.90 -24.33
C SER A 208 -14.96 12.10 -25.48
N LEU A 209 -13.84 12.74 -25.20
CA LEU A 209 -12.74 13.01 -26.12
C LEU A 209 -11.73 11.84 -26.10
N SER A 210 -10.79 11.82 -27.06
CA SER A 210 -9.86 10.71 -27.26
C SER A 210 -8.51 10.98 -26.62
N GLU A 211 -8.18 10.27 -25.54
CA GLU A 211 -6.84 10.28 -24.95
C GLU A 211 -5.80 9.69 -25.92
N GLN A 212 -6.20 8.71 -26.74
CA GLN A 212 -5.32 8.07 -27.72
C GLN A 212 -4.78 9.09 -28.73
N GLN A 213 -5.59 10.09 -29.11
CA GLN A 213 -5.13 11.16 -30.00
C GLN A 213 -3.94 11.92 -29.41
N LEU A 214 -3.92 12.17 -28.09
CA LEU A 214 -2.78 12.79 -27.43
C LEU A 214 -1.59 11.84 -27.41
N VAL A 215 -1.80 10.58 -27.02
CA VAL A 215 -0.75 9.54 -26.96
C VAL A 215 -0.05 9.34 -28.30
N ASP A 216 -0.79 9.33 -29.41
CA ASP A 216 -0.27 9.11 -30.76
C ASP A 216 0.40 10.36 -31.37
N CYS A 217 -0.01 11.57 -30.97
CA CYS A 217 0.36 12.81 -31.66
C CYS A 217 1.29 13.75 -30.88
N ASP A 218 1.31 13.72 -29.52
CA ASP A 218 2.20 14.59 -28.74
C ASP A 218 3.64 14.06 -28.67
N ASN A 219 4.36 14.36 -29.75
CA ASN A 219 5.76 14.02 -29.92
C ASN A 219 6.72 14.82 -29.02
N LYS A 220 6.26 15.64 -28.06
CA LYS A 220 7.12 16.35 -27.10
C LYS A 220 7.35 15.59 -25.79
N VAL A 221 6.41 14.74 -25.38
CA VAL A 221 6.48 13.99 -24.11
C VAL A 221 7.52 12.86 -24.16
N SER A 222 7.75 12.30 -25.35
CA SER A 222 8.73 11.23 -25.60
C SER A 222 10.20 11.60 -25.29
N ALA A 223 10.51 12.88 -25.09
CA ALA A 223 11.86 13.36 -24.75
C ALA A 223 12.34 13.02 -23.32
N PHE A 224 11.48 12.50 -22.44
CA PHE A 224 11.77 12.38 -20.99
C PHE A 224 11.94 10.94 -20.47
N GLY A 225 12.44 10.02 -21.30
CA GLY A 225 13.06 8.76 -20.83
C GLY A 225 12.11 7.65 -20.39
N ARG A 226 10.79 7.89 -20.34
CA ARG A 226 9.76 6.86 -20.49
C ARG A 226 8.85 7.27 -21.64
N SER A 227 9.21 6.87 -22.86
CA SER A 227 8.22 6.75 -23.92
C SER A 227 7.14 5.78 -23.43
N PRO A 228 5.84 6.10 -23.60
CA PRO A 228 4.79 5.12 -23.41
C PRO A 228 5.13 3.91 -24.30
N GLN A 229 5.17 2.68 -23.76
CA GLN A 229 5.50 1.53 -24.59
C GLN A 229 4.40 1.38 -25.66
N PRO A 230 4.69 1.54 -26.96
CA PRO A 230 3.62 1.70 -27.97
C PRO A 230 2.65 0.50 -27.98
N GLU A 231 3.20 -0.69 -27.71
CA GLU A 231 2.48 -1.96 -27.60
C GLU A 231 1.55 -2.05 -26.37
N ALA A 232 1.87 -1.34 -25.28
CA ALA A 232 1.07 -1.27 -24.06
C ALA A 232 0.06 -0.10 -24.05
N CYS A 233 0.07 0.71 -25.11
CA CYS A 233 -0.63 1.99 -25.21
C CYS A 233 -1.70 2.04 -26.28
N VAL A 234 -2.13 0.88 -26.79
CA VAL A 234 -3.36 0.75 -27.56
C VAL A 234 -4.52 0.84 -26.56
N ALA A 235 -5.24 1.96 -26.53
CA ALA A 235 -6.46 2.08 -25.75
C ALA A 235 -7.50 1.07 -26.25
N GLY A 236 -7.71 0.02 -25.45
CA GLY A 236 -8.93 -0.78 -25.54
C GLY A 236 -10.11 0.07 -25.10
N VAL A 237 -11.03 0.29 -26.03
CA VAL A 237 -12.34 0.94 -25.80
C VAL A 237 -13.22 0.05 -24.92
#